data_AF-A0A142JN04-F1
#
_entry.id   AF-A0A142JN04-F1
#
_cell.length_a   1.000
_cell.length_b   1.000
_cell.length_c   1.000
_cell.angle_alpha   90.00
_cell.angle_beta   90.00
_cell.angle_gamma   90.00
#
_symmetry.space_group_name_H-M   'P 1'
#
loop_
_entity.id
_entity.type
_entity.pdbx_description
1 polymer ?
#
loop_
_entity_poly.entity_id
_entity_poly.type
_entity_poly.pdbx_seq_one_letter_code
_entity_poly.pdbx_strand_id
1 'polypeptide(L)'
;MKSLLVTAAVLVLAGCGTQTQWVNTKMEKPGHWRSDLQACREVASHEAGPMDTRNGYTIDQIRLQHAAKLSGYIQDCMEDRGWERQVVQKS
;
A
#
# COMPACT_ATOMS: atom_id res chain seq x y z
N MET A 1 -15.38 46.69 13.03
CA MET A 1 -15.19 45.43 13.81
C MET A 1 -15.96 44.26 13.17
N LYS A 2 -15.71 43.92 11.90
CA LYS A 2 -16.40 42.81 11.21
C LYS A 2 -15.52 41.98 10.26
N SER A 3 -14.23 42.29 10.13
CA SER A 3 -13.40 41.72 9.06
C SER A 3 -12.35 40.70 9.50
N LEU A 4 -12.35 40.27 10.77
CA LEU A 4 -11.33 39.35 11.30
C LEU A 4 -11.82 37.92 11.56
N LEU A 5 -13.11 37.63 11.37
CA LEU A 5 -13.67 36.29 11.63
C LEU A 5 -13.74 35.39 10.39
N VAL A 6 -13.59 35.94 9.18
CA VAL A 6 -13.76 35.16 7.93
C VAL A 6 -12.50 34.36 7.58
N THR A 7 -11.32 34.81 8.00
CA THR A 7 -10.04 34.16 7.66
C THR A 7 -9.73 32.91 8.46
N ALA A 8 -10.38 32.70 9.62
CA ALA A 8 -10.16 31.51 10.44
C ALA A 8 -10.89 30.25 9.92
N ALA A 9 -11.92 30.41 9.08
CA ALA A 9 -12.71 29.29 8.57
C ALA A 9 -12.03 28.53 7.41
N VAL A 10 -11.02 29.10 6.75
CA VAL A 10 -10.36 28.49 5.58
C VAL A 10 -9.19 27.58 5.96
N LEU A 11 -8.66 27.71 7.18
CA LEU A 11 -7.51 26.91 7.64
C LEU A 11 -7.87 25.50 8.15
N VAL A 12 -9.16 25.13 8.20
CA VAL A 12 -9.60 23.80 8.69
C VAL A 12 -9.69 22.75 7.56
N LEU A 13 -9.55 23.15 6.29
CA LEU A 13 -9.72 22.22 5.16
C LEU A 13 -8.44 21.52 4.66
N ALA A 14 -7.26 21.80 5.25
CA ALA A 14 -5.99 21.27 4.76
C ALA A 14 -5.43 20.08 5.57
N GLY A 15 -6.25 19.42 6.40
CA GLY A 15 -5.80 18.38 7.33
C GLY A 15 -6.36 16.98 7.14
N CYS A 16 -7.34 16.77 6.24
CA CYS A 16 -7.87 15.44 5.95
C CYS A 16 -6.88 14.63 5.09
N GLY A 17 -5.75 14.25 5.68
CA GLY A 17 -4.84 13.27 5.10
C GLY A 17 -5.54 11.91 5.09
N THR A 18 -6.03 11.50 3.93
CA THR A 18 -6.51 10.13 3.69
C THR A 18 -5.33 9.17 3.84
N GLN A 19 -5.24 8.49 4.99
CA GLN A 19 -4.21 7.48 5.22
C GLN A 19 -4.76 6.12 4.80
N THR A 20 -4.19 5.52 3.75
CA THR A 20 -4.47 4.13 3.41
C THR A 20 -3.78 3.24 4.41
N GLN A 21 -4.55 2.47 5.17
CA GLN A 21 -4.04 1.47 6.11
C GLN A 21 -4.53 0.08 5.71
N TRP A 22 -3.71 -0.92 5.99
CA TRP A 22 -4.10 -2.32 5.83
C TRP A 22 -4.84 -2.77 7.08
N VAL A 23 -6.06 -3.24 6.89
CA VAL A 23 -6.94 -3.72 7.95
C VAL A 23 -7.23 -5.19 7.68
N ASN A 24 -7.13 -6.05 8.69
CA ASN A 24 -7.53 -7.44 8.52
C ASN A 24 -9.03 -7.57 8.84
N THR A 25 -9.84 -7.86 7.82
CA THR A 25 -11.31 -7.94 7.93
C THR A 25 -11.80 -9.37 8.17
N LYS A 26 -10.94 -10.37 7.98
CA LYS A 26 -11.30 -11.80 8.04
C LYS A 26 -10.83 -12.52 9.31
N MET A 27 -9.95 -11.91 10.12
CA MET A 27 -9.41 -12.51 11.34
C MET A 27 -10.07 -11.95 12.61
N GLU A 28 -10.51 -12.86 13.49
CA GLU A 28 -11.09 -12.59 14.81
C GLU A 28 -10.05 -12.12 15.86
N LYS A 29 -8.76 -12.27 15.55
CA LYS A 29 -7.61 -11.86 16.39
C LYS A 29 -6.73 -10.86 15.65
N PRO A 30 -6.01 -9.98 16.36
CA PRO A 30 -5.11 -9.02 15.73
C PRO A 30 -4.08 -9.77 14.88
N GLY A 31 -4.25 -9.71 13.56
CA GLY A 31 -3.42 -10.41 12.61
C GLY A 31 -1.95 -10.01 12.75
N HIS A 32 -1.05 -10.98 12.54
CA HIS A 32 0.39 -10.73 12.55
C HIS A 32 0.83 -10.08 11.22
N TRP A 33 0.38 -8.84 10.95
CA TRP A 33 0.66 -8.09 9.70
C TRP A 33 2.08 -8.28 9.19
N ARG A 34 3.07 -8.11 10.08
CA ARG A 34 4.49 -8.24 9.72
C ARG A 34 4.87 -9.65 9.28
N SER A 35 4.35 -10.67 9.97
CA SER A 35 4.60 -12.08 9.64
C SER A 35 3.93 -12.45 8.32
N ASP A 36 2.69 -12.03 8.11
CA ASP A 36 1.96 -12.28 6.85
C ASP A 36 2.64 -11.58 5.68
N LEU A 37 3.03 -10.31 5.86
CA LEU A 37 3.75 -9.55 4.84
C LEU A 37 5.09 -10.19 4.49
N GLN A 38 5.82 -10.72 5.48
CA GLN A 38 7.08 -11.41 5.23
C GLN A 38 6.85 -12.71 4.45
N ALA A 39 5.90 -13.54 4.86
CA ALA A 39 5.55 -14.76 4.13
C ALA A 39 5.12 -14.44 2.68
N CYS A 40 4.31 -13.40 2.48
CA CYS A 40 3.90 -12.97 1.16
C CYS A 40 5.05 -12.41 0.31
N ARG A 41 6.07 -11.79 0.91
CA ARG A 41 7.29 -11.37 0.19
C ARG A 41 8.10 -12.58 -0.28
N GLU A 42 8.20 -13.62 0.53
CA GLU A 42 8.91 -14.85 0.17
C GLU A 42 8.20 -15.56 -1.00
N VAL A 43 6.88 -15.69 -0.93
CA VAL A 43 6.06 -16.23 -2.03
C VAL A 43 6.19 -15.37 -3.29
N ALA A 44 6.02 -14.05 -3.16
CA ALA A 44 6.13 -13.14 -4.30
C ALA A 44 7.52 -13.18 -4.94
N SER A 45 8.60 -13.32 -4.16
CA SER A 45 9.95 -13.49 -4.68
C SER A 45 10.09 -14.76 -5.51
N HIS A 46 9.45 -15.85 -5.09
CA HIS A 46 9.43 -17.10 -5.83
C HIS A 46 8.62 -17.00 -7.13
N GLU A 47 7.42 -16.42 -7.08
CA GLU A 47 6.50 -16.24 -8.22
C GLU A 47 6.98 -15.20 -9.24
N ALA A 48 7.60 -14.12 -8.78
CA ALA A 48 8.15 -13.08 -9.65
C ALA A 48 9.22 -13.64 -10.57
N GLY A 49 9.98 -14.64 -10.10
CA GLY A 49 11.08 -15.24 -10.85
C GLY A 49 12.25 -14.27 -11.03
N PRO A 50 13.27 -14.69 -11.80
CA PRO A 50 14.43 -13.84 -12.07
C PRO A 50 14.04 -12.60 -12.88
N MET A 51 14.80 -11.51 -12.70
CA MET A 51 14.68 -10.35 -13.57
C MET A 51 15.06 -10.74 -15.00
N ASP A 52 14.14 -10.55 -15.94
CA ASP A 52 14.41 -10.80 -17.35
C ASP A 52 15.03 -9.57 -18.01
N THR A 53 16.30 -9.68 -18.38
CA THR A 53 17.07 -8.61 -19.02
C THR A 53 17.13 -8.72 -20.54
N ARG A 54 16.45 -9.71 -21.14
CA ARG A 54 16.60 -10.05 -22.57
C ARG A 54 15.82 -9.15 -23.53
N ASN A 55 15.00 -8.24 -23.00
CA ASN A 55 13.91 -7.62 -23.74
C ASN A 55 14.26 -6.21 -24.30
N GLY A 56 15.55 -5.86 -24.34
CA GLY A 56 16.02 -4.57 -24.88
C GLY A 56 15.68 -3.33 -24.02
N TYR A 57 15.07 -3.53 -22.85
CA TYR A 57 14.78 -2.48 -21.87
C TYR A 57 16.03 -2.05 -21.10
N THR A 58 16.01 -0.84 -20.56
CA THR A 58 17.05 -0.40 -19.63
C THR A 58 16.94 -1.15 -18.30
N ILE A 59 18.05 -1.25 -17.56
CA ILE A 59 18.07 -1.90 -16.25
C ILE A 59 17.05 -1.29 -15.29
N ASP A 60 16.84 0.02 -15.34
CA ASP A 60 15.86 0.69 -14.48
C ASP A 60 14.42 0.32 -14.85
N GLN A 61 14.12 0.20 -16.15
CA GLN A 61 12.80 -0.28 -16.60
C GLN A 61 12.55 -1.73 -16.15
N ILE A 62 13.56 -2.60 -16.25
CA ILE A 62 13.48 -4.00 -15.80
C ILE A 62 13.22 -4.06 -14.29
N ARG A 63 13.91 -3.24 -13.49
CA ARG A 63 13.69 -3.14 -12.04
C ARG A 63 12.29 -2.67 -11.71
N LEU A 64 11.78 -1.66 -12.41
CA LEU A 64 10.42 -1.14 -12.19
C LEU A 64 9.36 -2.18 -12.52
N GLN A 65 9.50 -2.89 -13.64
CA GLN A 65 8.58 -3.96 -14.02
C GLN A 65 8.62 -5.12 -13.03
N HIS A 66 9.81 -5.54 -12.61
CA HIS A 66 9.97 -6.60 -11.62
C HIS A 66 9.40 -6.20 -10.25
N ALA A 67 9.66 -4.97 -9.81
CA ALA A 67 9.09 -4.42 -8.57
C ALA A 67 7.56 -4.32 -8.63
N ALA A 68 6.99 -3.92 -9.76
CA ALA A 68 5.54 -3.91 -9.96
C ALA A 68 4.95 -5.33 -9.88
N LYS A 69 5.60 -6.32 -10.51
CA LYS A 69 5.21 -7.73 -10.44
C LYS A 69 5.25 -8.26 -9.00
N LEU A 70 6.34 -8.01 -8.28
CA LEU A 70 6.47 -8.34 -6.86
C LEU A 70 5.36 -7.70 -6.02
N SER A 71 5.09 -6.41 -6.23
CA SER A 71 4.05 -5.70 -5.50
C SER A 71 2.67 -6.28 -5.75
N GLY A 72 2.38 -6.73 -6.97
CA GLY A 72 1.13 -7.42 -7.31
C GLY A 72 0.97 -8.71 -6.51
N TYR A 73 1.96 -9.61 -6.56
CA TYR A 73 1.90 -10.87 -5.81
C TYR A 73 1.82 -10.68 -4.29
N ILE A 74 2.52 -9.68 -3.75
CA ILE A 74 2.40 -9.35 -2.32
C ILE A 74 0.98 -8.92 -2.01
N GLN A 75 0.38 -8.05 -2.83
CA GLN A 75 -1.00 -7.62 -2.63
C GLN A 75 -1.97 -8.80 -2.65
N ASP A 76 -1.90 -9.64 -3.68
CA ASP A 76 -2.81 -10.78 -3.84
C ASP A 76 -2.71 -11.73 -2.63
N CYS A 77 -1.49 -12.07 -2.21
CA CYS A 77 -1.26 -12.91 -1.03
C CYS A 77 -1.80 -12.27 0.27
N MET A 78 -1.68 -10.95 0.41
CA MET A 78 -2.20 -10.26 1.60
C MET A 78 -3.73 -10.24 1.61
N GLU A 79 -4.38 -10.04 0.46
CA GLU A 79 -5.84 -10.09 0.30
C GLU A 79 -6.41 -11.50 0.56
N ASP A 80 -5.70 -12.54 0.11
CA ASP A 80 -6.02 -13.95 0.41
C ASP A 80 -5.96 -14.23 1.92
N ARG A 81 -4.98 -13.65 2.61
CA ARG A 81 -4.86 -13.69 4.09
C ARG A 81 -5.84 -12.76 4.81
N GLY A 82 -6.70 -12.06 4.07
CA GLY A 82 -7.77 -11.23 4.61
C GLY A 82 -7.37 -9.81 4.97
N TRP A 83 -6.23 -9.33 4.47
CA TRP A 83 -5.83 -7.93 4.60
C TRP A 83 -6.40 -7.10 3.45
N GLU A 84 -7.10 -6.03 3.79
CA GLU A 84 -7.68 -5.10 2.83
C GLU A 84 -7.08 -3.70 3.01
N ARG A 85 -6.86 -3.00 1.90
CA ARG A 85 -6.48 -1.57 1.95
C ARG A 85 -7.72 -0.73 2.19
N GLN A 86 -7.85 -0.20 3.40
CA GLN A 86 -8.91 0.74 3.73
C GLN A 86 -8.35 2.16 3.82
N VAL A 87 -9.02 3.10 3.17
CA VAL A 87 -8.75 4.52 3.35
C VAL A 87 -9.38 4.93 4.67
N VAL A 88 -8.56 5.19 5.68
CA VAL A 88 -9.07 5.70 6.95
C VAL A 88 -8.93 7.21 6.94
N GLN A 89 -10.08 7.87 6.99
CA GLN A 89 -10.17 9.29 7.25
C GLN A 89 -9.85 9.51 8.72
N LYS A 90 -8.73 10.19 8.97
CA LYS A 90 -8.34 10.61 10.30
C LYS A 90 -9.16 11.87 10.62
N SER A 91 -10.21 11.70 11.43
CA SER A 91 -11.05 12.79 11.95
C SER A 91 -10.31 13.66 12.96
#